data_AF-A0A7G8X298-F1
#
_entry.id   AF-A0A7G8X298-F1
#
_cell.length_a   1.000
_cell.length_b   1.000
_cell.length_c   1.000
_cell.angle_alpha   90.00
_cell.angle_beta   90.00
_cell.angle_gamma   90.00
#
_symmetry.space_group_name_H-M   'P 1'
#
loop_
_entity.id
_entity.type
_entity.pdbx_description
1 polymer ?
#
loop_
_entity_poly.entity_id
_entity_poly.type
_entity_poly.pdbx_seq_one_letter_code
_entity_poly.pdbx_strand_id
1 'polypeptide(L)'
;MMKENRMEGMVAKRLGTPYIPGTRSDDWRKIINWSYHDVVVTKVTLGPLTVQLHSSEGDYLGSVVIGFTKEIRQMLKSLAPPFSVMVKSRGWTS
;
A
#
# COMPACT_ATOMS: atom_id res chain seq x y z
N MET A 1 5.85 11.00 17.48
CA MET A 1 4.59 11.78 17.58
C MET A 1 3.40 11.16 16.82
N MET A 2 3.34 11.17 15.48
CA MET A 2 2.11 10.72 14.76
C MET A 2 1.74 9.25 15.00
N LYS A 3 2.73 8.35 14.97
CA LYS A 3 2.53 6.92 15.25
C LYS A 3 2.17 6.67 16.72
N GLU A 4 2.87 7.32 17.67
CA GLU A 4 2.58 7.25 19.10
C GLU A 4 1.14 7.66 19.42
N ASN A 5 0.62 8.68 18.74
CA ASN A 5 -0.74 9.18 18.91
C ASN A 5 -1.78 8.42 18.06
N ARG A 6 -1.43 7.27 17.47
CA ARG A 6 -2.32 6.45 16.63
C ARG A 6 -2.96 7.21 15.46
N MET A 7 -2.23 8.16 14.86
CA MET A 7 -2.70 8.95 13.71
C MET A 7 -2.25 8.33 12.37
N GLU A 8 -3.10 8.40 11.33
CA GLU A 8 -2.76 7.96 9.95
C GLU A 8 -1.52 8.70 9.42
N GLY A 9 -1.37 9.96 9.81
CA GLY A 9 -0.32 10.85 9.39
C GLY A 9 -0.66 12.30 9.70
N MET A 10 -0.23 13.22 8.83
CA MET A 10 -0.39 14.67 9.01
C MET A 10 -0.83 15.33 7.71
N VAL A 11 -1.56 16.44 7.84
CA VAL A 11 -1.78 17.38 6.74
C VAL A 11 -1.02 18.66 7.03
N ALA A 12 -0.11 19.05 6.15
CA ALA A 12 0.61 20.32 6.24
C ALA A 12 -0.05 21.35 5.33
N LYS A 13 -0.38 22.52 5.89
CA LYS A 13 -0.98 23.65 5.17
C LYS A 13 0.01 24.83 5.15
N ARG A 14 0.29 25.40 3.99
CA ARG A 14 1.10 26.63 3.87
C ARG A 14 0.35 27.81 4.49
N LEU A 15 1.05 28.57 5.33
CA LEU A 15 0.49 29.76 5.98
C LEU A 15 0.06 30.81 4.93
N GLY A 16 -1.06 31.49 5.18
CA GLY A 16 -1.60 32.52 4.29
C GLY A 16 -2.38 32.01 3.07
N THR A 17 -2.47 30.69 2.86
CA THR A 17 -3.16 30.15 1.68
C THR A 17 -4.68 30.05 1.89
N PRO A 18 -5.49 30.56 0.94
CA PRO A 18 -6.94 30.50 1.02
C PRO A 18 -7.44 29.07 0.82
N TYR A 19 -8.67 28.81 1.28
CA TYR A 19 -9.36 27.57 0.95
C TYR A 19 -10.04 27.70 -0.41
N ILE A 20 -9.78 26.77 -1.32
CA ILE A 20 -10.37 26.75 -2.66
C ILE A 20 -11.19 25.45 -2.79
N PRO A 21 -12.54 25.53 -2.84
CA PRO A 21 -13.40 24.37 -2.94
C PRO A 21 -13.03 23.46 -4.12
N GLY A 22 -13.03 22.14 -3.89
CA GLY A 22 -12.79 21.12 -4.93
C GLY A 22 -11.37 21.08 -5.50
N THR A 23 -10.46 21.92 -5.01
CA THR A 23 -9.12 22.08 -5.61
C THR A 23 -8.07 21.28 -4.85
N ARG A 24 -7.27 20.50 -5.59
CA ARG A 24 -6.03 19.93 -5.07
C ARG A 24 -4.93 20.96 -5.23
N SER A 25 -4.35 21.41 -4.11
CA SER A 25 -3.24 22.37 -4.10
C SER A 25 -2.02 21.78 -3.42
N ASP A 26 -0.85 22.17 -3.92
CA ASP A 26 0.46 21.88 -3.32
C ASP A 26 0.67 22.57 -1.97
N ASP A 27 -0.18 23.56 -1.65
CA ASP A 27 -0.20 24.23 -0.36
C ASP A 27 -0.80 23.37 0.75
N TRP A 28 -1.49 22.29 0.40
CA TRP A 28 -2.09 21.33 1.34
C TRP A 28 -1.58 19.93 1.02
N ARG A 29 -0.59 19.46 1.78
CA ARG A 29 0.06 18.16 1.53
C ARG A 29 -0.34 17.13 2.58
N LYS A 30 -0.93 16.03 2.12
CA LYS A 30 -1.15 14.83 2.95
C LYS A 30 0.14 14.03 3.04
N ILE A 31 0.58 13.73 4.26
CA ILE A 31 1.72 12.89 4.57
C ILE A 31 1.18 11.72 5.38
N ILE A 32 1.42 10.49 4.92
CA ILE A 32 0.90 9.28 5.57
C ILE A 32 2.00 8.38 6.08
N ASN A 33 1.73 7.71 7.19
CA ASN A 33 2.60 6.69 7.75
C ASN A 33 2.43 5.39 6.94
N TRP A 34 3.50 4.98 6.29
CA TRP A 34 3.58 3.71 5.57
C TRP A 34 4.18 2.63 6.47
N SER A 35 3.71 1.40 6.32
CA SER A 35 4.34 0.21 6.87
C SER A 35 4.76 -0.75 5.75
N TYR A 36 5.75 -1.58 6.05
CA TYR A 36 6.33 -2.56 5.13
C TYR A 36 6.28 -3.91 5.82
N HIS A 37 5.83 -4.94 5.08
CA HIS A 37 5.60 -6.27 5.63
C HIS A 37 6.14 -7.33 4.68
N ASP A 38 6.88 -8.29 5.22
CA ASP A 38 7.27 -9.48 4.50
C ASP A 38 6.09 -10.46 4.45
N VAL A 39 5.67 -10.81 3.23
CA VAL A 39 4.51 -11.67 2.99
C VAL A 39 4.83 -12.69 1.91
N VAL A 40 4.09 -13.80 1.91
CA VAL A 40 4.19 -14.85 0.90
C VAL A 40 3.06 -14.69 -0.10
N VAL A 41 3.39 -14.53 -1.38
CA VAL A 41 2.43 -14.64 -2.48
C VAL A 41 2.16 -16.11 -2.72
N THR A 42 0.93 -16.57 -2.55
CA THR A 42 0.56 -17.99 -2.76
C THR A 42 -0.24 -18.22 -4.03
N LYS A 43 -0.91 -17.19 -4.55
CA LYS A 43 -1.69 -17.28 -5.79
C LYS A 43 -1.67 -15.96 -6.55
N VAL A 44 -1.51 -16.08 -7.87
CA VAL A 44 -1.67 -14.96 -8.81
C VAL A 44 -2.74 -15.36 -9.83
N THR A 45 -3.83 -14.59 -9.86
CA THR A 45 -4.88 -14.70 -10.88
C THR A 45 -4.66 -13.58 -11.89
N LEU A 46 -4.60 -13.87 -13.19
CA LEU A 46 -4.32 -12.85 -14.22
C LEU A 46 -5.56 -12.10 -14.73
N GLY A 47 -6.77 -12.55 -14.40
CA GLY A 47 -8.04 -11.93 -14.83
C GLY A 47 -9.14 -11.99 -13.77
N PRO A 48 -9.47 -10.86 -13.09
CA PRO A 48 -8.66 -9.64 -12.94
C PRO A 48 -7.35 -9.91 -12.18
N LEU A 49 -6.30 -9.11 -12.44
CA LEU A 49 -5.00 -9.29 -11.79
C LEU A 49 -5.14 -9.18 -10.26
N THR A 50 -5.03 -10.32 -9.58
CA THR A 50 -5.22 -10.46 -8.14
C THR A 50 -4.11 -11.29 -7.55
N VAL A 51 -3.48 -10.80 -6.49
CA VAL A 51 -2.38 -11.47 -5.79
C VAL A 51 -2.82 -11.79 -4.37
N GLN A 52 -2.82 -13.06 -3.99
CA GLN A 52 -3.16 -13.50 -2.64
C GLN A 52 -1.92 -13.52 -1.76
N LEU A 53 -2.02 -12.89 -0.59
CA LEU A 53 -0.95 -12.74 0.39
C LEU A 53 -1.23 -13.59 1.61
N HIS A 54 -0.20 -14.29 2.09
CA HIS A 54 -0.21 -15.06 3.33
C HIS A 54 0.96 -14.68 4.22
N SER A 55 0.86 -14.98 5.52
CA SER A 55 1.98 -14.92 6.45
C SER A 55 3.00 -16.01 6.11
N SER A 56 4.20 -15.92 6.67
CA SER A 56 5.19 -17.00 6.59
C SER A 56 4.71 -18.30 7.25
N GLU A 57 3.74 -18.20 8.17
CA GLU A 57 3.13 -19.32 8.88
C GLU A 57 1.94 -19.93 8.11
N GLY A 58 1.50 -19.28 7.02
CA GLY A 58 0.44 -19.77 6.14
C GLY A 58 -0.93 -19.15 6.38
N ASP A 59 -1.06 -18.14 7.24
CA ASP A 59 -2.33 -17.43 7.47
C ASP A 59 -2.68 -16.54 6.29
N TYR A 60 -3.95 -16.49 5.91
CA TYR A 60 -4.41 -15.58 4.86
C TYR A 60 -4.44 -14.12 5.34
N LEU A 61 -3.67 -13.25 4.68
CA LEU A 61 -3.56 -11.82 5.02
C LEU A 61 -4.43 -10.92 4.14
N GLY A 62 -4.82 -11.40 2.96
CA GLY A 62 -5.66 -10.63 2.03
C GLY A 62 -5.27 -10.77 0.58
N SER A 63 -5.88 -9.94 -0.26
CA SER A 63 -5.62 -9.90 -1.71
C SER A 63 -5.33 -8.48 -2.19
N VAL A 64 -4.37 -8.35 -3.10
CA VAL A 64 -4.01 -7.08 -3.74
C VAL A 64 -4.48 -7.11 -5.20
N VAL A 65 -5.18 -6.05 -5.60
CA VAL A 65 -5.75 -5.89 -6.96
C VAL A 65 -5.29 -4.61 -7.67
N ILE A 66 -4.60 -3.72 -6.93
CA ILE A 66 -4.13 -2.41 -7.42
C ILE A 66 -2.68 -2.15 -7.00
N GLY A 67 -2.08 -1.09 -7.52
CA GLY A 67 -0.71 -0.70 -7.16
C GLY A 67 0.39 -1.45 -7.91
N PHE A 68 0.03 -2.23 -8.94
CA PHE A 68 0.99 -2.92 -9.79
C PHE A 68 1.57 -2.00 -10.87
N THR A 69 2.84 -1.65 -10.74
CA THR A 69 3.62 -1.01 -11.82
C THR A 69 3.81 -1.99 -12.99
N LYS A 70 4.33 -1.49 -14.13
CA LYS A 70 4.59 -2.35 -15.30
C LYS A 70 5.59 -3.47 -14.97
N GLU A 71 6.60 -3.14 -14.17
CA GLU A 71 7.65 -4.03 -13.71
C GLU A 71 7.06 -5.12 -12.81
N ILE A 72 6.21 -4.73 -11.85
CA ILE A 72 5.55 -5.69 -10.96
C ILE A 72 4.65 -6.63 -11.77
N ARG A 73 3.90 -6.12 -12.76
CA ARG A 73 3.06 -6.96 -13.63
C ARG A 73 3.88 -7.98 -14.41
N GLN A 74 5.08 -7.62 -14.87
CA GLN A 74 5.95 -8.54 -15.59
C GLN A 74 6.52 -9.60 -14.65
N MET A 75 6.98 -9.19 -13.46
CA MET A 75 7.45 -10.09 -12.41
C MET A 75 6.38 -11.12 -11.99
N LEU A 76 5.15 -10.67 -11.77
CA LEU A 76 4.03 -11.54 -11.38
C LEU A 76 3.63 -12.55 -12.47
N LYS A 77 3.93 -12.26 -13.74
CA LYS A 77 3.71 -13.19 -14.86
C LYS A 77 4.83 -14.21 -15.00
N SER A 78 6.05 -13.88 -14.57
CA SER A 78 7.23 -14.74 -14.71
C SER A 78 7.45 -15.68 -13.52
N LEU A 79 7.02 -15.29 -12.31
CA LEU A 79 7.24 -16.08 -11.10
C LEU A 79 6.07 -17.03 -10.84
N ALA A 80 6.39 -18.29 -10.55
CA ALA A 80 5.43 -19.26 -10.06
C ALA A 80 5.31 -19.12 -8.53
N PRO A 81 4.09 -18.94 -7.97
CA PRO A 81 3.87 -19.01 -6.52
C PRO A 81 4.22 -20.40 -5.94
N PRO A 82 4.66 -20.49 -4.67
CA PRO A 82 4.79 -19.38 -3.72
C PRO A 82 6.13 -18.65 -3.79
N PHE A 83 6.14 -17.34 -3.50
CA PHE A 83 7.37 -16.55 -3.33
C PHE A 83 7.18 -15.39 -2.35
N SER A 84 8.24 -15.02 -1.64
CA SER A 84 8.20 -13.95 -0.64
C SER A 84 8.44 -12.58 -1.27
N VAL A 85 7.70 -11.57 -0.80
CA VAL A 85 7.82 -10.17 -1.24
C VAL A 85 7.61 -9.22 -0.06
N MET A 86 8.20 -8.03 -0.15
CA MET A 86 7.90 -6.93 0.77
C MET A 86 6.73 -6.09 0.23
N VAL A 87 5.65 -5.99 0.98
CA VAL A 87 4.47 -5.19 0.65
C VAL A 87 4.47 -3.89 1.44
N LYS A 88 4.33 -2.78 0.72
CA LYS A 88 4.08 -1.45 1.30
C LYS A 88 2.59 -1.24 1.49
N SER A 89 2.18 -0.83 2.68
CA SER A 89 0.77 -0.64 3.04
C SER A 89 0.53 0.58 3.91
N ARG A 90 -0.72 1.06 3.92
CA ARG A 90 -1.21 2.10 4.84
C ARG A 90 -2.22 1.46 5.79
N GLY A 91 -2.12 1.78 7.09
CA GLY A 91 -3.12 1.34 8.07
C GLY A 91 -3.22 -0.17 8.28
N TRP A 92 -2.15 -0.92 8.01
CA TRP A 92 -2.11 -2.35 8.28
C TRP A 92 -2.05 -2.60 9.79
N THR A 93 -3.12 -3.14 10.33
CA THR A 93 -3.21 -3.61 11.70
C THR A 93 -3.04 -5.12 11.67
N SER A 94 -1.88 -5.60 12.13
CA SER A 94 -1.66 -7.00 12.49
C SER A 94 -2.62 -7.43 13.59
#